data_AF-A0A380T6L2-F1
#
_entry.id   AF-A0A380T6L2-F1
#
_cell.length_a   1.000
_cell.length_b   1.000
_cell.length_c   1.000
_cell.angle_alpha   90.00
_cell.angle_beta   90.00
_cell.angle_gamma   90.00
#
_symmetry.space_group_name_H-M   'P 1'
#
loop_
_entity.id
_entity.type
_entity.pdbx_description
1 polymer ?
#
loop_
_entity_poly.entity_id
_entity_poly.type
_entity_poly.pdbx_seq_one_letter_code
_entity_poly.pdbx_strand_id
1 'polypeptide(L)'
;MSNETIGTASLTRLFHINPGIPCEQALEHASLMLGCINKLTALGATEEDPTLVWAAHLLGEMAKAIVDDVSLGLPLKPAQSAA
;
A
#
# COMPACT_ATOMS: atom_id res chain seq x y z
N MET A 1 24.33 24.97 -2.09
CA MET A 1 23.09 24.59 -1.38
C MET A 1 22.93 23.10 -1.60
N SER A 2 23.00 22.30 -0.54
CA SER A 2 22.93 20.83 -0.65
C SER A 2 21.47 20.42 -0.85
N ASN A 3 21.14 19.86 -2.02
CA ASN A 3 19.80 19.38 -2.37
C ASN A 3 19.59 17.96 -1.82
N GLU A 4 19.78 17.75 -0.52
CA GLU A 4 19.68 16.44 0.10
C GLU A 4 18.50 16.39 1.06
N THR A 5 17.68 15.36 0.92
CA THR A 5 16.51 15.11 1.77
C THR A 5 16.96 14.55 3.12
N ILE A 6 16.37 15.02 4.22
CA ILE A 6 16.65 14.52 5.60
C ILE A 6 15.86 13.22 5.90
N GLY A 7 15.00 12.78 4.97
CA GLY A 7 14.14 11.61 5.15
C GLY A 7 14.92 10.31 5.31
N THR A 8 14.47 9.46 6.22
CA THR A 8 15.02 8.11 6.46
C THR A 8 14.39 7.04 5.57
N ALA A 9 13.41 7.41 4.73
CA ALA A 9 12.73 6.50 3.82
C ALA A 9 13.66 6.12 2.66
N SER A 10 13.94 4.82 2.52
CA SER A 10 14.60 4.29 1.32
C SER A 10 13.67 4.44 0.12
N LEU A 11 14.21 4.79 -1.05
CA LEU A 11 13.47 4.82 -2.31
C LEU A 11 12.77 3.48 -2.62
N THR A 12 13.28 2.37 -2.06
CA THR A 12 12.69 1.03 -2.20
C THR A 12 11.54 0.72 -1.24
N ARG A 13 11.28 1.59 -0.24
CA ARG A 13 10.18 1.44 0.74
C ARG A 13 9.60 2.80 1.10
N LEU A 14 9.05 3.47 0.08
CA LEU A 14 8.47 4.80 0.22
C LEU A 14 7.23 4.82 1.14
N PHE A 15 6.51 3.70 1.24
CA PHE A 15 5.30 3.56 2.03
C PHE A 15 5.48 2.48 3.10
N HIS A 16 5.02 2.79 4.31
CA HIS A 16 4.96 1.86 5.45
C HIS A 16 3.84 2.30 6.39
N ILE A 17 3.33 1.37 7.18
CA ILE A 17 2.37 1.64 8.24
C ILE A 17 3.16 2.07 9.49
N ASN A 18 2.67 3.10 10.16
CA ASN A 18 3.24 3.50 11.45
C ASN A 18 3.04 2.38 12.50
N PRO A 19 4.01 2.16 13.41
CA PRO A 19 3.84 1.22 14.51
C PRO A 19 2.61 1.53 15.37
N GLY A 20 1.92 0.50 15.84
CA GLY A 20 0.76 0.62 16.73
C GLY A 20 -0.60 0.79 16.05
N ILE A 21 -0.65 0.80 14.71
CA ILE A 21 -1.91 0.78 13.97
C ILE A 21 -2.47 -0.66 13.92
N PRO A 22 -3.74 -0.90 14.30
CA PRO A 22 -4.35 -2.21 14.17
C PRO A 22 -4.41 -2.70 12.71
N CYS A 23 -4.08 -3.97 12.47
CA CYS A 23 -4.09 -4.56 11.13
C CYS A 23 -5.43 -4.42 10.40
N GLU A 24 -6.54 -4.51 11.14
CA GLU A 24 -7.89 -4.36 10.58
C GLU A 24 -8.10 -2.95 9.98
N GLN A 25 -7.73 -1.90 10.71
CA GLN A 25 -7.83 -0.51 10.23
C GLN A 25 -6.91 -0.26 9.03
N ALA A 26 -5.71 -0.86 9.06
CA ALA A 26 -4.80 -0.80 7.92
C ALA A 26 -5.42 -1.45 6.67
N LEU A 27 -6.00 -2.64 6.79
CA LEU A 27 -6.65 -3.33 5.68
C LEU A 27 -7.92 -2.61 5.20
N GLU A 28 -8.68 -1.97 6.10
CA GLU A 28 -9.79 -1.10 5.72
C GLU A 28 -9.31 0.07 4.86
N HIS A 29 -8.21 0.70 5.23
CA HIS A 29 -7.59 1.77 4.43
C HIS A 29 -7.12 1.26 3.06
N ALA A 30 -6.50 0.07 3.00
CA ALA A 30 -6.13 -0.57 1.73
C ALA A 30 -7.36 -0.84 0.84
N SER A 31 -8.48 -1.29 1.43
CA SER A 31 -9.73 -1.55 0.71
C SER A 31 -10.31 -0.27 0.09
N LEU A 32 -10.31 0.84 0.83
CA LEU A 32 -10.69 2.14 0.29
C LEU A 32 -9.79 2.56 -0.88
N MET A 33 -8.48 2.35 -0.74
CA MET A 33 -7.50 2.62 -1.80
C MET A 33 -7.76 1.80 -3.06
N LEU A 34 -8.04 0.49 -2.93
CA LEU A 34 -8.41 -0.38 -4.04
C LEU A 34 -9.69 0.09 -4.74
N GLY A 35 -10.67 0.59 -3.99
CA GLY A 35 -11.86 1.22 -4.55
C GLY A 35 -11.54 2.44 -5.43
N CYS A 36 -10.60 3.29 -5.00
CA CYS A 36 -10.13 4.43 -5.79
C CYS A 36 -9.32 3.99 -7.02
N ILE A 37 -8.41 3.03 -6.87
CA ILE A 37 -7.61 2.46 -7.96
C ILE A 37 -8.53 1.93 -9.06
N ASN A 38 -9.54 1.13 -8.70
CA ASN A 38 -10.50 0.60 -9.67
C ASN A 38 -11.22 1.69 -10.46
N LYS A 39 -11.64 2.78 -9.79
CA LYS A 39 -12.27 3.93 -10.46
C LYS A 39 -11.30 4.64 -11.41
N LEU A 40 -10.09 4.93 -10.95
CA LEU A 40 -9.07 5.61 -11.74
C LEU A 40 -8.63 4.78 -12.95
N THR A 41 -8.48 3.47 -12.79
CA THR A 41 -8.16 2.56 -13.90
C THR A 41 -9.29 2.51 -14.92
N ALA A 42 -10.55 2.41 -14.48
CA ALA A 42 -11.69 2.40 -15.39
C ALA A 42 -11.83 3.71 -16.16
N LEU A 43 -11.69 4.85 -15.48
CA LEU A 43 -11.72 6.18 -16.12
C LEU A 43 -10.54 6.38 -17.06
N GLY A 44 -9.31 6.08 -16.63
CA GLY A 44 -8.12 6.22 -17.47
C GLY A 44 -8.15 5.34 -18.73
N ALA A 45 -8.78 4.16 -18.65
CA ALA A 45 -9.01 3.31 -19.82
C ALA A 45 -10.10 3.87 -20.75
N THR A 46 -11.15 4.48 -20.20
CA THR A 46 -12.29 5.00 -20.98
C THR A 46 -11.96 6.35 -21.63
N GLU A 47 -11.25 7.21 -20.91
CA GLU A 47 -10.89 8.58 -21.32
C GLU A 47 -9.52 8.64 -22.00
N GLU A 48 -8.82 7.50 -22.10
CA GLU A 48 -7.43 7.40 -22.57
C GLU A 48 -6.47 8.37 -21.85
N ASP A 49 -6.75 8.69 -20.57
CA ASP A 49 -5.92 9.59 -19.77
C ASP A 49 -4.81 8.81 -19.05
N PRO A 50 -3.54 8.92 -19.51
CA PRO A 50 -2.41 8.24 -18.86
C PRO A 50 -2.18 8.77 -17.43
N THR A 51 -2.58 9.99 -17.11
CA THR A 51 -2.44 10.57 -15.77
C THR A 51 -3.24 9.77 -14.75
N LEU A 52 -4.47 9.39 -15.08
CA LEU A 52 -5.32 8.57 -14.23
C LEU A 52 -4.75 7.17 -14.04
N VAL A 53 -4.17 6.60 -15.10
CA VAL A 53 -3.50 5.29 -15.06
C VAL A 53 -2.27 5.34 -14.14
N TRP A 54 -1.42 6.37 -14.27
CA TRP A 54 -0.25 6.55 -13.41
C TRP A 54 -0.61 6.85 -11.96
N ALA A 55 -1.69 7.62 -11.72
CA ALA A 55 -2.21 7.85 -10.38
C ALA A 55 -2.69 6.53 -9.74
N ALA A 56 -3.44 5.71 -10.48
CA ALA A 56 -3.87 4.39 -10.02
C ALA A 56 -2.66 3.50 -9.69
N HIS A 57 -1.60 3.54 -10.51
CA HIS A 57 -0.38 2.78 -10.28
C HIS A 57 0.33 3.21 -8.98
N LEU A 58 0.51 4.52 -8.77
CA LEU A 58 1.15 5.03 -7.54
C LEU A 58 0.34 4.70 -6.28
N LEU A 59 -0.99 4.83 -6.34
CA LEU A 59 -1.86 4.40 -5.24
C LEU A 59 -1.78 2.89 -5.00
N GLY A 60 -1.58 2.11 -6.05
CA GLY A 60 -1.37 0.66 -5.96
C GLY A 60 -0.14 0.29 -5.13
N GLU A 61 0.97 1.01 -5.30
CA GLU A 61 2.19 0.79 -4.50
C GLU A 61 1.96 1.09 -3.01
N MET A 62 1.12 2.10 -2.69
CA MET A 62 0.72 2.39 -1.30
C MET A 62 -0.13 1.27 -0.71
N ALA A 63 -1.15 0.81 -1.44
CA ALA A 63 -2.02 -0.27 -1.00
C ALA A 63 -1.23 -1.57 -0.80
N LYS A 64 -0.29 -1.87 -1.70
CA LYS A 64 0.63 -2.99 -1.60
C LYS A 64 1.49 -2.91 -0.33
N ALA A 65 2.08 -1.76 -0.04
CA ALA A 65 2.90 -1.59 1.16
C ALA A 65 2.11 -1.84 2.45
N ILE A 66 0.83 -1.44 2.49
CA ILE A 66 -0.05 -1.72 3.62
C ILE A 66 -0.28 -3.24 3.78
N VAL A 67 -0.59 -3.93 2.69
CA VAL A 67 -0.80 -5.39 2.72
C VAL A 67 0.48 -6.12 3.14
N ASP A 68 1.63 -5.71 2.61
CA ASP A 68 2.92 -6.30 2.93
C ASP A 68 3.28 -6.09 4.42
N ASP A 69 3.06 -4.89 4.97
CA ASP A 69 3.31 -4.61 6.40
C ASP A 69 2.37 -5.40 7.33
N VAL A 70 1.07 -5.49 6.99
CA VAL A 70 0.12 -6.31 7.77
C VAL A 70 0.51 -7.78 7.72
N SER A 71 0.93 -8.29 6.56
CA SER A 71 1.35 -9.69 6.39
C SER A 71 2.59 -10.03 7.21
N LEU A 72 3.52 -9.10 7.38
CA LEU A 72 4.69 -9.26 8.24
C LEU A 72 4.35 -9.17 9.74
N GLY A 73 3.33 -8.38 10.09
CA GLY A 73 2.89 -8.19 11.48
C GLY A 73 1.96 -9.30 12.01
N LEU A 74 1.33 -10.07 11.13
CA LEU A 74 0.48 -11.21 11.50
C LEU A 74 1.36 -12.38 11.98
N PRO A 75 1.24 -12.84 13.24
CA PRO A 75 1.96 -14.03 13.68
C PRO A 75 1.47 -15.22 12.86
N LEU A 76 2.38 -15.88 12.15
CA LEU A 76 2.12 -17.20 11.57
C LEU A 76 1.62 -18.08 12.72
N LYS A 77 0.34 -18.45 12.70
CA LYS A 77 -0.18 -19.43 13.67
C LYS A 77 0.73 -20.66 13.57
N PRO A 78 1.46 -21.06 14.63
CA PRO A 78 2.22 -22.29 14.57
C PRO A 78 1.21 -23.41 14.28
N ALA A 79 1.47 -24.15 13.20
CA ALA A 79 0.72 -25.33 12.85
C ALA A 79 0.61 -26.17 14.13
N GLN A 80 -0.62 -26.42 14.55
CA GLN A 80 -0.92 -27.15 15.78
C GLN A 80 -0.13 -28.45 15.74
N SER A 81 0.76 -28.63 16.72
CA SER A 81 1.43 -29.89 16.98
C SER A 81 0.35 -30.92 17.27
N ALA A 82 -0.02 -31.72 16.26
CA ALA A 82 -0.79 -32.92 16.46
C ALA A 82 0.08 -33.88 17.27
N ALA A 83 -0.26 -33.99 18.56
CA ALA A 83 0.21 -35.04 19.46
C ALA A 83 -0.41 -36.39 19.07
#